data_AF-A0A239DDE8-F1
#
_entry.id   AF-A0A239DDE8-F1
#
_cell.length_a   1.000
_cell.length_b   1.000
_cell.length_c   1.000
_cell.angle_alpha   90.00
_cell.angle_beta   90.00
_cell.angle_gamma   90.00
#
_symmetry.space_group_name_H-M   'P 1'
#
loop_
_entity.id
_entity.type
_entity.pdbx_description
1 polymer ?
#
loop_
_entity_poly.entity_id
_entity_poly.type
_entity_poly.pdbx_seq_one_letter_code
_entity_poly.pdbx_strand_id
1 'polypeptide(L)'
;MATNKKTELAIAGCMLAVGIGYLLMTTQLPHHSGIDATFVPYLLSALLCMLGALHMLAAVKMPQAVQAASTPDEAAGEPLDAKAVVKTLALIVAYIALLKTVGFPIMTTIYLYLQFIVLTPVNQKVNHLVYVLIALITSAVVYTLFREAFDLMLPSGLFGF
;
A
#
# COMPACT_ATOMS: atom_id res chain seq x y z
N MET A 1 0.85 14.66 26.65
CA MET A 1 0.14 13.63 27.44
C MET A 1 1.02 12.40 27.48
N ALA A 2 1.43 11.95 28.67
CA ALA A 2 2.28 10.76 28.81
C ALA A 2 1.42 9.50 28.64
N THR A 3 1.54 8.82 27.50
CA THR A 3 0.91 7.51 27.31
C THR A 3 1.56 6.50 28.25
N ASN A 4 0.74 5.81 29.05
CA ASN A 4 1.21 4.79 29.99
C ASN A 4 1.77 3.59 29.21
N LYS A 5 2.91 3.03 29.66
CA LYS A 5 3.57 1.85 29.05
C LYS A 5 2.63 0.64 28.84
N LYS A 6 1.59 0.50 29.69
CA LYS A 6 0.54 -0.52 29.55
C LYS A 6 -0.35 -0.31 28.32
N THR A 7 -0.63 0.95 27.97
CA THR A 7 -1.45 1.32 26.82
C THR A 7 -0.70 1.08 25.51
N GLU A 8 0.59 1.40 25.45
CA GLU A 8 1.44 1.07 24.28
C GLU A 8 1.54 -0.44 24.06
N LEU A 9 1.72 -1.21 25.14
CA LEU A 9 1.75 -2.67 25.07
C LEU A 9 0.41 -3.26 24.62
N ALA A 10 -0.70 -2.67 25.06
CA ALA A 10 -2.05 -3.07 24.64
C ALA A 10 -2.31 -2.76 23.15
N ILE A 11 -1.87 -1.61 22.66
CA ILE A 11 -1.98 -1.24 21.23
C ILE A 11 -1.15 -2.20 20.37
N ALA A 12 0.11 -2.46 20.75
CA ALA A 12 0.97 -3.40 20.05
C ALA A 12 0.39 -4.82 20.03
N GLY A 13 -0.13 -5.30 21.16
CA GLY A 13 -0.80 -6.59 21.25
C GLY A 13 -2.05 -6.67 20.39
N CYS A 14 -2.85 -5.60 20.33
CA CYS A 14 -4.05 -5.54 19.50
C CYS A 14 -3.70 -5.57 18.00
N MET A 15 -2.71 -4.78 17.57
CA MET A 15 -2.23 -4.79 16.18
C MET A 15 -1.69 -6.18 15.78
N LEU A 16 -0.96 -6.84 16.68
CA LEU A 16 -0.41 -8.17 16.45
C LEU A 16 -1.52 -9.23 16.34
N ALA A 17 -2.54 -9.15 17.19
CA ALA A 17 -3.71 -10.03 17.13
C ALA A 17 -4.51 -9.85 15.83
N VAL A 18 -4.70 -8.60 15.37
CA VAL A 18 -5.34 -8.30 14.09
C VAL A 18 -4.53 -8.86 12.92
N GLY A 19 -3.20 -8.71 12.94
CA GLY A 19 -2.31 -9.27 11.92
C GLY A 19 -2.38 -10.80 11.86
N ILE A 20 -2.36 -11.48 13.01
CA ILE A 20 -2.52 -12.95 13.09
C ILE A 20 -3.91 -13.38 12.60
N GLY A 21 -4.97 -12.67 12.98
CA GLY A 21 -6.32 -12.97 12.52
C GLY A 21 -6.45 -12.89 11.00
N TYR A 22 -5.85 -11.86 10.40
CA TYR A 22 -5.81 -11.68 8.95
C TYR A 22 -4.97 -12.76 8.25
N LEU A 23 -3.84 -13.17 8.85
CA LEU A 23 -3.02 -14.29 8.37
C LEU A 23 -3.82 -15.61 8.37
N LEU A 24 -4.57 -15.88 9.44
CA LEU A 24 -5.44 -17.06 9.54
C LEU A 24 -6.57 -17.03 8.50
N MET A 25 -7.20 -15.87 8.27
CA MET A 25 -8.19 -15.73 7.19
C MET A 25 -7.58 -15.95 5.81
N THR A 26 -6.33 -15.52 5.61
CA THR A 26 -5.61 -15.73 4.34
C THR A 26 -5.33 -17.22 4.07
N THR A 27 -5.07 -18.02 5.12
CA THR A 27 -4.86 -19.47 4.98
C THR A 27 -6.10 -20.24 4.50
N GLN A 28 -7.30 -19.66 4.58
CA GLN A 28 -8.53 -20.29 4.09
C GLN A 28 -8.80 -20.04 2.60
N LEU A 29 -7.99 -19.24 1.92
CA LEU A 29 -8.16 -19.00 0.49
C LEU A 29 -7.71 -20.23 -0.32
N PRO A 30 -8.39 -20.56 -1.43
CA PRO A 30 -7.98 -21.64 -2.32
C PRO A 30 -6.53 -21.41 -2.78
N HIS A 31 -5.68 -22.41 -2.57
CA HIS A 31 -4.28 -22.34 -2.98
C HIS A 31 -4.14 -22.98 -4.36
N HIS A 32 -3.82 -22.19 -5.38
CA HIS A 32 -3.33 -22.71 -6.65
C HIS A 32 -1.79 -22.85 -6.63
N SER A 33 -1.26 -23.79 -7.41
CA SER A 33 0.17 -24.03 -7.54
C SER A 33 0.85 -22.86 -8.27
N GLY A 34 1.46 -21.94 -7.53
CA GLY A 34 2.15 -20.77 -8.07
C GLY A 34 2.10 -19.55 -7.14
N ILE A 35 2.39 -18.37 -7.68
CA ILE A 35 2.18 -17.09 -7.00
C ILE A 35 0.78 -16.58 -7.34
N ASP A 36 -0.21 -16.97 -6.53
CA ASP A 36 -1.64 -16.68 -6.78
C ASP A 36 -2.10 -15.38 -6.09
N ALA A 37 -3.36 -14.99 -6.24
CA ALA A 37 -3.98 -13.81 -5.61
C ALA A 37 -3.85 -13.77 -4.07
N THR A 38 -3.49 -14.89 -3.45
CA THR A 38 -3.20 -15.03 -2.02
C THR A 38 -1.80 -14.52 -1.62
N PHE A 39 -0.87 -14.40 -2.58
CA PHE A 39 0.51 -13.96 -2.32
C PHE A 39 0.60 -12.54 -1.77
N VAL A 40 -0.16 -11.60 -2.35
CA VAL A 40 -0.17 -10.20 -1.89
C VAL A 40 -0.70 -10.10 -0.44
N PRO A 41 -1.86 -10.71 -0.08
CA PRO A 41 -2.31 -10.83 1.30
C PRO A 41 -1.27 -11.45 2.24
N TYR A 42 -0.61 -12.55 1.83
CA TYR A 42 0.42 -13.21 2.64
C TYR A 42 1.64 -12.32 2.86
N LEU A 43 2.15 -11.68 1.81
CA LEU A 43 3.31 -10.79 1.89
C LEU A 43 3.00 -9.59 2.79
N LEU A 44 1.82 -8.98 2.63
CA LEU A 44 1.40 -7.86 3.46
C LEU A 44 1.23 -8.29 4.93
N SER A 45 0.63 -9.44 5.17
CA SER A 45 0.49 -10.02 6.52
C SER A 45 1.84 -10.27 7.17
N ALA A 46 2.78 -10.85 6.42
CA ALA A 46 4.13 -11.14 6.90
C ALA A 46 4.88 -9.84 7.25
N LEU A 47 4.79 -8.81 6.39
CA LEU A 47 5.39 -7.51 6.65
C LEU A 47 4.78 -6.81 7.88
N LEU A 48 3.45 -6.86 8.04
CA LEU A 48 2.76 -6.31 9.22
C LEU A 48 3.14 -7.04 10.51
N CYS A 49 3.19 -8.37 10.49
CA CYS A 49 3.64 -9.17 11.63
C CYS A 49 5.10 -8.87 11.97
N MET A 50 5.98 -8.75 10.96
CA MET A 50 7.37 -8.39 11.15
C MET A 50 7.51 -6.99 11.76
N LEU A 51 6.78 -6.00 11.24
CA LEU A 51 6.80 -4.64 11.75
C LEU A 51 6.26 -4.55 13.18
N GLY A 52 5.18 -5.28 13.48
CA GLY A 52 4.62 -5.40 14.84
C GLY A 52 5.60 -6.05 15.81
N ALA A 53 6.31 -7.10 15.39
CA ALA A 53 7.36 -7.73 16.20
C ALA A 53 8.53 -6.77 16.46
N LEU A 54 8.97 -6.01 15.44
CA LEU A 54 10.01 -4.98 15.59
C LEU A 54 9.57 -3.88 16.57
N HIS A 55 8.33 -3.41 16.47
CA HIS A 55 7.76 -2.43 17.42
C HIS A 55 7.70 -2.97 18.85
N MET A 56 7.27 -4.22 19.03
CA MET A 56 7.24 -4.88 20.33
C MET A 56 8.65 -4.99 20.94
N LEU A 57 9.65 -5.37 20.14
CA LEU A 57 11.05 -5.45 20.57
C LEU A 57 11.62 -4.07 20.91
N ALA A 58 11.31 -3.05 20.11
CA ALA A 58 11.69 -1.67 20.40
C ALA A 58 11.08 -1.22 21.73
N ALA A 59 9.77 -1.39 21.93
CA ALA A 59 9.05 -0.96 23.14
C ALA A 59 9.57 -1.61 24.44
N VAL A 60 10.16 -2.81 24.35
CA VAL A 60 10.77 -3.50 25.49
C VAL A 60 12.21 -3.03 25.74
N LYS A 61 12.98 -2.71 24.69
CA LYS A 61 14.44 -2.45 24.78
C LYS A 61 14.85 -0.98 24.81
N MET A 62 14.03 -0.06 24.31
CA MET A 62 14.38 1.36 24.23
C MET A 62 13.69 2.18 25.33
N PRO A 63 14.37 3.19 25.91
CA PRO A 63 13.73 4.16 26.79
C PRO A 63 12.73 5.01 25.97
N GLN A 64 11.59 5.32 26.59
CA GLN A 64 10.41 5.95 25.99
C GLN A 64 10.72 7.25 25.19
N ALA A 65 11.81 7.95 25.54
CA ALA A 65 12.28 9.15 24.84
C ALA A 65 12.83 8.89 23.43
N VAL A 66 13.34 7.69 23.14
CA VAL A 66 13.89 7.33 21.82
C VAL A 66 12.82 6.65 20.95
N GLN A 67 11.82 5.99 21.56
CA GLN A 67 10.63 5.48 20.87
C GLN A 67 9.93 6.58 20.08
N ALA A 68 9.69 7.73 20.71
CA ALA A 68 9.00 8.86 20.10
C ALA A 68 9.77 9.50 18.92
N ALA A 69 11.08 9.28 18.83
CA ALA A 69 11.91 9.75 17.71
C ALA A 69 12.09 8.70 16.60
N SER A 70 11.72 7.44 16.86
CA SER A 70 11.97 6.29 15.96
C SER A 70 10.68 5.67 15.41
N THR A 71 9.53 5.92 16.05
CA THR A 71 8.26 5.86 15.32
C THR A 71 8.39 6.82 14.15
N PRO A 72 8.12 6.40 12.90
CA PRO A 72 7.80 7.36 11.88
C PRO A 72 6.72 8.26 12.47
N ASP A 73 7.07 9.52 12.70
CA ASP A 73 6.12 10.59 12.94
C ASP A 73 5.41 10.86 11.61
N GLU A 74 4.78 9.82 11.07
CA GLU A 74 3.76 9.89 10.04
C GLU A 74 2.42 9.73 10.76
N ALA A 75 2.02 10.78 11.48
CA ALA A 75 0.61 11.15 11.70
C ALA A 75 0.43 12.27 12.76
N ALA A 76 1.43 13.08 13.09
CA ALA A 76 1.13 14.48 13.46
C ALA A 76 0.71 15.23 12.18
N GLY A 77 -0.51 14.91 11.73
CA GLY A 77 -1.02 15.27 10.42
C GLY A 77 -0.97 16.77 10.17
N GLU A 78 -0.39 17.15 9.03
CA GLU A 78 -1.02 18.21 8.25
C GLU A 78 -2.52 17.88 8.16
N PRO A 79 -3.42 18.87 8.23
CA PRO A 79 -4.85 18.61 8.16
C PRO A 79 -5.10 17.78 6.91
N LEU A 80 -5.45 16.49 7.11
CA LEU A 80 -5.70 15.55 6.02
C LEU A 80 -6.69 16.25 5.10
N ASP A 81 -6.24 16.62 3.90
CA ASP A 81 -7.11 17.29 2.96
C ASP A 81 -8.17 16.27 2.56
N ALA A 82 -9.31 16.32 3.26
CA ALA A 82 -10.43 15.41 3.05
C ALA A 82 -10.86 15.42 1.58
N LYS A 83 -10.62 16.54 0.87
CA LYS A 83 -10.86 16.66 -0.56
C LYS A 83 -9.86 15.85 -1.39
N ALA A 84 -8.58 15.82 -1.02
CA ALA A 84 -7.59 14.96 -1.64
C ALA A 84 -7.93 13.48 -1.40
N VAL A 85 -8.29 13.10 -0.16
CA VAL A 85 -8.71 11.73 0.18
C VAL A 85 -9.94 11.28 -0.64
N VAL A 86 -10.95 12.14 -0.76
CA VAL A 86 -12.13 11.83 -1.58
C VAL A 86 -11.77 11.70 -3.07
N LYS A 87 -10.88 12.56 -3.58
CA LYS A 87 -10.40 12.48 -4.96
C LYS A 87 -9.63 11.19 -5.23
N THR A 88 -8.74 10.79 -4.34
CA THR A 88 -7.95 9.55 -4.51
C THR A 88 -8.86 8.31 -4.46
N LEU A 89 -9.84 8.29 -3.55
CA LEU A 89 -10.88 7.25 -3.50
C LEU A 89 -11.67 7.17 -4.81
N ALA A 90 -12.15 8.31 -5.31
CA ALA A 90 -12.88 8.38 -6.57
C ALA A 90 -12.02 7.88 -7.75
N LEU A 91 -10.73 8.24 -7.76
CA LEU A 91 -9.77 7.78 -8.77
C LEU A 91 -9.58 6.26 -8.73
N ILE A 92 -9.49 5.66 -7.54
CA ILE A 92 -9.36 4.21 -7.37
C ILE A 92 -10.59 3.49 -7.90
N VAL A 93 -11.79 3.97 -7.57
CA VAL A 93 -13.05 3.39 -8.06
C VAL A 93 -13.11 3.48 -9.59
N ALA A 94 -12.77 4.63 -10.16
CA ALA A 94 -12.71 4.81 -11.61
C ALA A 94 -11.68 3.87 -12.26
N TYR A 95 -10.48 3.73 -11.65
CA TYR A 95 -9.45 2.81 -12.12
C TYR A 95 -9.97 1.38 -12.18
N ILE A 96 -10.57 0.86 -11.10
CA ILE A 96 -11.09 -0.51 -11.04
C ILE A 96 -12.20 -0.73 -12.09
N ALA A 97 -13.10 0.24 -12.24
CA ALA A 97 -14.21 0.14 -13.19
C ALA A 97 -13.74 0.09 -14.65
N LEU A 98 -12.70 0.86 -15.00
CA LEU A 98 -12.16 0.94 -16.37
C LEU A 98 -11.07 -0.09 -16.66
N LEU A 99 -10.51 -0.73 -15.61
CA LEU A 99 -9.42 -1.70 -15.73
C LEU A 99 -9.76 -2.82 -16.71
N LYS A 100 -10.97 -3.37 -16.62
CA LYS A 100 -11.42 -4.46 -17.49
C LYS A 100 -11.54 -4.04 -18.96
N THR A 101 -11.95 -2.79 -19.23
CA THR A 101 -12.20 -2.31 -20.60
C THR A 101 -10.93 -1.83 -21.28
N VAL A 102 -10.10 -1.05 -20.57
CA VAL A 102 -8.94 -0.36 -21.17
C VAL A 102 -7.66 -1.18 -21.04
N GLY A 103 -7.53 -2.00 -19.99
CA GLY A 103 -6.34 -2.79 -19.71
C GLY A 103 -5.43 -2.19 -18.65
N PHE A 104 -4.70 -3.06 -17.96
CA PHE A 104 -3.85 -2.72 -16.82
C PHE A 104 -2.75 -1.69 -17.16
N PRO A 105 -1.89 -1.88 -18.20
CA PRO A 105 -0.73 -1.00 -18.36
C PRO A 105 -1.10 0.46 -18.65
N ILE A 106 -2.14 0.65 -19.45
CA ILE A 106 -2.62 1.98 -19.87
C ILE A 106 -3.34 2.65 -18.69
N MET A 107 -4.29 1.96 -18.06
CA MET A 107 -5.04 2.52 -16.94
C MET A 107 -4.17 2.81 -15.74
N THR A 108 -3.20 1.95 -15.43
CA THR A 108 -2.26 2.17 -14.32
C THR A 108 -1.37 3.38 -14.60
N THR A 109 -0.92 3.59 -15.84
CA THR A 109 -0.14 4.79 -16.21
C THR A 109 -0.97 6.07 -15.99
N ILE A 110 -2.21 6.09 -16.49
CA ILE A 110 -3.12 7.24 -16.35
C ILE A 110 -3.45 7.48 -14.87
N TYR A 111 -3.78 6.41 -14.15
CA TYR A 111 -4.08 6.45 -12.73
C TYR A 111 -2.93 7.03 -11.92
N LEU A 112 -1.71 6.48 -12.08
CA LEU A 112 -0.52 6.96 -11.35
C LEU A 112 -0.23 8.43 -11.66
N TYR A 113 -0.31 8.83 -12.93
CA TYR A 113 -0.12 10.22 -13.32
C TYR A 113 -1.13 11.16 -12.63
N LEU A 114 -2.42 10.83 -12.68
CA LEU A 114 -3.46 11.63 -12.03
C LEU A 114 -3.32 11.62 -10.51
N GLN A 115 -2.93 10.49 -9.93
CA GLN A 115 -2.72 10.31 -8.50
C GLN A 115 -1.55 11.16 -8.00
N PHE A 116 -0.43 11.21 -8.75
CA PHE A 116 0.69 12.10 -8.46
C PHE A 116 0.27 13.57 -8.47
N ILE A 117 -0.57 13.98 -9.42
CA ILE A 117 -1.10 15.35 -9.47
C ILE A 117 -2.01 15.65 -8.26
N VAL A 118 -2.88 14.73 -7.89
CA VAL A 118 -3.80 14.90 -6.74
C VAL A 118 -3.04 15.00 -5.42
N LEU A 119 -1.94 14.24 -5.28
CA LEU A 119 -1.09 14.23 -4.10
C LEU A 119 -0.05 15.36 -4.09
N THR A 120 0.24 16.00 -5.22
CA THR A 120 1.19 17.11 -5.25
C THR A 120 0.55 18.34 -4.58
N PRO A 121 1.12 18.85 -3.47
CA PRO A 121 0.58 20.03 -2.82
C PRO A 121 0.61 21.22 -3.78
N VAL A 122 -0.46 22.03 -3.77
CA VAL A 122 -0.67 23.19 -4.65
C VAL A 122 0.47 24.22 -4.67
N ASN A 123 1.41 24.13 -3.72
CA ASN A 123 2.57 25.00 -3.59
C ASN A 123 3.84 24.50 -4.31
N GLN A 124 3.80 23.30 -4.93
CA GLN A 124 4.92 22.76 -5.73
C GLN A 124 4.57 22.72 -7.23
N LYS A 125 5.58 22.99 -8.07
CA LYS A 125 5.46 22.89 -9.52
C LYS A 125 5.38 21.42 -9.93
N VAL A 126 4.24 21.05 -10.53
CA VAL A 126 4.02 19.71 -11.09
C VAL A 126 4.94 19.52 -12.30
N ASN A 127 5.90 18.60 -12.19
CA ASN A 127 6.79 18.27 -13.31
C ASN A 127 6.18 17.13 -14.12
N HIS A 128 5.22 17.47 -14.97
CA HIS A 128 4.39 16.52 -15.74
C HIS A 128 5.22 15.46 -16.49
N LEU A 129 6.37 15.85 -17.06
CA LEU A 129 7.23 14.95 -17.83
C LEU A 129 7.81 13.83 -16.95
N VAL A 130 8.25 14.17 -15.74
CA VAL A 130 8.78 13.20 -14.77
C VAL A 130 7.68 12.27 -14.28
N TYR A 131 6.48 12.80 -14.02
CA TYR A 131 5.35 11.99 -13.55
C TYR A 131 4.87 10.99 -14.60
N VAL A 132 4.80 11.39 -15.87
CA VAL A 132 4.45 10.48 -16.96
C VAL A 132 5.53 9.41 -17.13
N LEU A 133 6.82 9.76 -17.08
CA LEU A 133 7.91 8.79 -17.18
C LEU A 133 7.88 7.77 -16.05
N ILE A 134 7.77 8.23 -14.79
CA ILE A 134 7.70 7.34 -13.64
C ILE A 134 6.45 6.45 -13.72
N ALA A 135 5.29 7.02 -14.06
CA ALA A 135 4.06 6.26 -14.19
C ALA A 135 4.17 5.17 -15.27
N LEU A 136 4.73 5.50 -16.44
CA LEU A 136 4.93 4.57 -17.54
C LEU A 136 5.89 3.44 -17.17
N ILE A 137 7.06 3.78 -16.62
CA ILE A 137 8.08 2.80 -16.21
C ILE A 137 7.53 1.89 -15.11
N THR A 138 6.91 2.48 -14.09
CA THR A 138 6.32 1.72 -12.98
C THR A 138 5.22 0.78 -13.48
N SER A 139 4.33 1.28 -14.35
CA SER A 139 3.28 0.47 -14.94
C SER A 139 3.85 -0.71 -15.73
N ALA A 140 4.87 -0.47 -16.57
CA ALA A 140 5.54 -1.52 -17.34
C ALA A 140 6.20 -2.57 -16.43
N VAL A 141 6.97 -2.13 -15.43
CA VAL A 141 7.66 -3.01 -14.48
C VAL A 141 6.66 -3.86 -13.70
N VAL A 142 5.60 -3.25 -13.17
CA VAL A 142 4.57 -3.99 -12.43
C VAL A 142 3.85 -4.98 -13.35
N TYR A 143 3.54 -4.58 -14.59
CA TYR A 143 2.91 -5.48 -15.55
C TYR A 143 3.80 -6.70 -15.86
N THR A 144 5.10 -6.49 -16.13
CA THR A 144 6.05 -7.59 -16.38
C THR A 144 6.24 -8.46 -15.14
N LEU A 145 6.31 -7.87 -13.95
CA LEU A 145 6.47 -8.63 -12.70
C LEU A 145 5.25 -9.53 -12.46
N PHE A 146 4.05 -9.01 -12.67
CA PHE A 146 2.83 -9.79 -12.48
C PHE A 146 2.64 -10.86 -13.56
N ARG A 147 2.98 -10.54 -14.81
CA ARG A 147 2.86 -11.48 -15.93
C ARG A 147 3.91 -12.58 -15.90
N GLU A 148 5.18 -12.24 -15.64
CA GLU A 148 6.30 -13.19 -15.75
C GLU A 148 6.73 -13.78 -14.40
N ALA A 149 6.75 -12.98 -13.33
CA ALA A 149 7.17 -13.46 -12.03
C ALA A 149 6.01 -14.09 -11.25
N PHE A 150 4.79 -13.55 -11.39
CA PHE A 150 3.62 -14.04 -10.65
C PHE A 150 2.67 -14.91 -11.47
N ASP A 151 2.85 -14.99 -12.79
CA ASP A 151 1.95 -15.72 -13.71
C ASP A 151 0.46 -15.35 -13.53
N LEU A 152 0.21 -14.11 -13.08
CA LEU A 152 -1.14 -13.58 -12.88
C LEU A 152 -1.62 -12.98 -14.20
N MET A 153 -2.74 -13.50 -14.71
CA MET A 153 -3.40 -12.95 -15.89
C MET A 153 -4.02 -11.59 -15.58
N LEU A 154 -3.22 -10.54 -15.77
CA LEU A 154 -3.73 -9.17 -15.76
C LEU A 154 -4.47 -8.88 -17.07
N PRO A 155 -5.61 -8.17 -17.03
CA PRO A 155 -6.29 -7.74 -18.24
C PRO A 155 -5.34 -6.89 -19.10
N SER A 156 -4.88 -7.41 -20.23
CA SER A 156 -4.08 -6.66 -21.21
C SER A 156 -4.90 -5.56 -21.89
N GLY A 157 -6.24 -5.63 -21.79
CA GLY A 157 -7.17 -4.66 -22.35
C GLY A 157 -7.42 -4.89 -23.84
N LEU A 158 -7.76 -3.82 -24.56
CA LEU A 158 -8.05 -3.84 -26.00
C LEU A 158 -6.85 -4.27 -26.88
N PHE A 159 -5.65 -4.25 -26.31
CA PHE A 159 -4.42 -4.65 -26.96
C PHE A 159 -4.05 -6.05 -26.47
N GLY A 160 -4.61 -7.07 -27.13
CA GLY A 160 -4.45 -8.48 -26.78
C GLY A 160 -3.04 -9.03 -27.08
N PHE A 161 -2.00 -8.44 -26.50
CA PHE A 161 -0.62 -8.90 -26.55
C PHE A 161 -0.13 -9.27 -25.15
#